data_AF-A0AA38SIT3-F1
#
_entry.id   AF-A0AA38SIT3-F1
#
_cell.length_a   1.000
_cell.length_b   1.000
_cell.length_c   1.000
_cell.angle_alpha   90.00
_cell.angle_beta   90.00
_cell.angle_gamma   90.00
#
_symmetry.space_group_name_H-M   'P 1'
#
loop_
_entity.id
_entity.type
_entity.pdbx_description
1 polymer ?
#
loop_
_entity_poly.entity_id
_entity_poly.type
_entity_poly.pdbx_seq_one_letter_code
_entity_poly.pdbx_strand_id
1 'polypeptide(L)'
;MLKSPPRLLKGVGDDNDEKNDDTRCYGCQEPIANGLAYACISCSHFLHETCAELAPSFIHHQPPLHPLTLKDKIYISNWFCNICGVRYIAGGIDYRCLPCNFDVCVKCASVAAAQKAIVAALEKEALTKLKHKGHS
;
A
#
# COMPACT_ATOMS: atom_id res chain seq x y z
N MET A 1 -0.22 -14.36 -5.32
CA MET A 1 0.97 -13.53 -5.61
C MET A 1 1.11 -13.50 -7.13
N LEU A 2 0.63 -12.43 -7.77
CA LEU A 2 0.49 -12.34 -9.23
C LEU A 2 1.87 -12.43 -9.90
N LYS A 3 2.14 -13.56 -10.58
CA LYS A 3 3.39 -13.81 -11.32
C LYS A 3 3.18 -13.51 -12.80
N SER A 4 2.91 -12.25 -13.15
CA SER A 4 2.88 -11.84 -14.55
C SER A 4 3.73 -10.59 -14.74
N PRO A 5 4.56 -10.54 -15.80
CA PRO A 5 5.36 -9.35 -16.08
C PRO A 5 4.42 -8.14 -16.27
N PRO A 6 4.83 -6.94 -15.84
CA PRO A 6 4.03 -5.73 -16.02
C PRO A 6 3.77 -5.56 -17.52
N ARG A 7 2.49 -5.63 -17.92
CA ARG A 7 2.11 -5.27 -19.30
C ARG A 7 1.92 -3.76 -19.32
N LEU A 8 2.81 -3.08 -20.06
CA LEU A 8 2.73 -1.66 -20.36
C LEU A 8 1.40 -1.38 -21.10
N LEU A 9 0.39 -0.87 -20.42
CA LEU A 9 -0.72 -0.21 -21.10
C LEU A 9 -0.33 1.26 -21.24
N LYS A 10 0.19 1.62 -22.42
CA LYS A 10 0.29 3.01 -22.84
C LYS A 10 -1.13 3.47 -23.08
N GLY A 11 -1.57 4.54 -22.41
CA GLY A 11 -2.83 5.19 -22.74
C GLY A 11 -2.83 5.50 -24.24
N VAL A 12 -3.71 4.86 -24.98
CA VAL A 12 -3.98 5.24 -26.37
C VAL A 12 -4.82 6.49 -26.26
N GLY A 13 -4.19 7.65 -26.48
CA GLY A 13 -4.94 8.85 -26.83
C GLY A 13 -5.41 8.68 -28.26
N ASP A 14 -6.72 8.46 -28.43
CA ASP A 14 -7.39 8.69 -29.70
C ASP A 14 -8.28 9.93 -29.55
N ASP A 15 -8.14 10.82 -30.53
CA ASP A 15 -8.77 12.12 -30.59
C ASP A 15 -10.31 11.98 -30.67
N ASN A 16 -11.00 12.78 -29.83
CA ASN A 16 -12.46 12.96 -29.75
C ASN A 16 -13.27 11.80 -29.12
N ASP A 17 -13.46 11.86 -27.81
CA ASP A 17 -14.79 11.90 -27.15
C ASP A 17 -14.62 11.83 -25.63
N GLU A 18 -15.42 12.61 -24.91
CA GLU A 18 -15.40 12.77 -23.45
C GLU A 18 -15.62 11.44 -22.68
N LYS A 19 -14.55 10.69 -22.37
CA LYS A 19 -14.56 9.67 -21.30
C LYS A 19 -13.24 9.67 -20.54
N ASN A 20 -13.24 10.37 -19.41
CA ASN A 20 -12.23 10.25 -18.37
C ASN A 20 -12.26 8.80 -17.82
N ASP A 21 -11.49 7.88 -18.42
CA ASP A 21 -11.33 6.53 -17.89
C ASP A 21 -10.40 6.60 -16.66
N ASP A 22 -10.98 6.97 -15.52
CA ASP A 22 -10.36 6.99 -14.19
C ASP A 22 -9.98 5.55 -13.78
N THR A 23 -9.00 4.95 -14.45
CA THR A 23 -8.46 3.65 -14.04
C THR A 23 -7.92 3.80 -12.61
N ARG A 24 -8.54 3.12 -11.65
CA ARG A 24 -8.14 3.19 -10.23
C ARG A 24 -7.30 1.98 -9.85
N CYS A 25 -6.34 2.20 -8.96
CA CYS A 25 -5.59 1.12 -8.35
C CYS A 25 -6.48 0.32 -7.39
N TYR A 26 -6.59 -0.99 -7.61
CA TYR A 26 -7.34 -1.91 -6.76
C TYR A 26 -6.86 -1.90 -5.30
N GLY A 27 -5.55 -1.68 -5.09
CA GLY A 27 -4.94 -1.69 -3.76
C GLY A 27 -5.30 -0.46 -2.93
N CYS A 28 -4.93 0.73 -3.41
CA CYS A 28 -5.10 1.98 -2.67
C CYS A 28 -6.34 2.78 -3.03
N GLN A 29 -7.05 2.39 -4.09
CA GLN A 29 -8.25 3.05 -4.63
C GLN A 29 -7.99 4.47 -5.12
N GLU A 30 -6.74 4.88 -5.34
CA GLU A 30 -6.39 6.17 -5.97
C GLU A 30 -6.27 6.01 -7.49
N PRO A 31 -6.46 7.08 -8.28
CA PRO A 31 -6.27 7.05 -9.72
C PRO A 31 -4.87 6.58 -10.13
N ILE A 32 -4.78 5.84 -11.22
CA ILE A 32 -3.53 5.55 -11.92
C ILE A 32 -3.37 6.63 -12.98
N ALA A 33 -2.63 7.69 -12.64
CA ALA A 33 -2.23 8.69 -13.63
C ALA A 33 -1.30 8.07 -14.67
N ASN A 34 -1.37 8.55 -15.92
CA ASN A 34 -0.57 8.14 -17.08
C ASN A 34 0.82 7.62 -16.69
N GLY A 35 0.97 6.29 -16.62
CA GLY A 35 2.11 5.64 -15.99
C GLY A 35 2.03 4.11 -16.03
N LEU A 36 3.04 3.45 -15.46
CA LEU A 36 3.12 2.00 -15.43
C LEU A 36 2.26 1.42 -14.31
N ALA A 37 1.49 0.38 -14.64
CA ALA A 37 0.67 -0.36 -13.69
C ALA A 37 0.82 -1.86 -13.89
N TYR A 38 0.68 -2.62 -12.80
CA TYR A 38 0.49 -4.06 -12.89
C TYR A 38 -0.98 -4.34 -13.18
N ALA A 39 -1.24 -5.04 -14.28
CA ALA A 39 -2.59 -5.43 -14.68
C ALA A 39 -2.76 -6.94 -14.51
N CYS A 40 -3.84 -7.33 -13.83
CA CYS A 40 -4.35 -8.69 -13.86
C CYS A 40 -5.55 -8.75 -14.81
N ILE A 41 -5.34 -9.24 -16.04
CA ILE A 41 -6.38 -9.27 -17.08
C ILE A 41 -7.58 -10.12 -16.65
N SER A 42 -7.33 -11.28 -16.04
CA SER A 42 -8.40 -12.19 -15.60
C SER A 42 -9.27 -11.60 -14.50
N CYS A 43 -8.70 -10.75 -13.64
CA CYS A 43 -9.43 -10.08 -12.57
C CYS A 43 -9.93 -8.69 -12.96
N SER A 44 -9.52 -8.15 -14.12
CA SER A 44 -9.74 -6.75 -14.50
C SER A 44 -9.29 -5.75 -13.41
N HIS A 45 -8.20 -6.08 -12.71
CA HIS A 45 -7.65 -5.24 -11.63
C HIS A 45 -6.32 -4.63 -12.05
N PHE A 46 -6.11 -3.37 -11.68
CA PHE A 46 -4.88 -2.63 -11.89
C PHE A 46 -4.26 -2.24 -10.55
N LEU A 47 -2.93 -2.24 -10.45
CA LEU A 47 -2.20 -1.83 -9.26
C LEU A 47 -1.09 -0.86 -9.66
N HIS A 48 -0.87 0.18 -8.86
CA HIS A 48 0.43 0.87 -8.88
C HIS A 48 1.55 -0.13 -8.62
N GLU A 49 2.73 0.09 -9.18
CA GLU A 49 3.93 -0.71 -8.91
C GLU A 49 4.20 -0.84 -7.41
N THR A 50 4.15 0.28 -6.69
CA THR A 50 4.30 0.32 -5.23
C THR A 50 3.20 -0.44 -4.49
N CYS A 51 1.99 -0.54 -5.05
CA CYS A 51 0.91 -1.35 -4.48
C CYS A 51 1.07 -2.85 -4.77
N ALA A 52 1.75 -3.22 -5.85
CA ALA A 52 2.06 -4.61 -6.17
C ALA A 52 3.21 -5.16 -5.29
N GLU A 53 4.08 -4.29 -4.80
CA GLU A 53 5.25 -4.63 -3.96
C GLU A 53 4.99 -4.50 -2.45
N LEU A 54 3.72 -4.35 -2.04
CA LEU A 54 3.37 -4.25 -0.63
C LEU A 54 3.86 -5.44 0.18
N ALA A 55 4.50 -5.14 1.32
CA ALA A 55 4.93 -6.18 2.24
C ALA A 55 3.73 -6.98 2.76
N PRO A 56 3.82 -8.32 2.86
CA PRO A 56 2.69 -9.16 3.24
C PRO A 56 2.21 -8.93 4.69
N SER A 57 3.10 -8.45 5.58
CA SER A 57 2.72 -8.08 6.95
C SER A 57 3.75 -7.18 7.63
N PHE A 58 3.34 -6.47 8.68
CA PHE A 58 4.24 -5.75 9.59
C PHE A 58 3.64 -5.66 11.00
N ILE A 59 4.49 -5.52 12.02
CA ILE A 59 4.05 -5.36 13.42
C ILE A 59 3.61 -3.93 13.68
N HIS A 60 2.44 -3.73 14.31
CA HIS A 60 1.92 -2.38 14.55
C HIS A 60 1.92 -1.94 16.01
N HIS A 61 2.04 -2.86 16.98
CA HIS A 61 2.16 -2.54 18.41
C HIS A 61 3.25 -3.36 19.12
N GLN A 62 3.73 -2.81 20.25
CA GLN A 62 4.65 -3.41 21.21
C GLN A 62 3.87 -4.34 22.18
N PRO A 63 4.53 -5.24 22.93
CA PRO A 63 3.96 -6.51 23.37
C PRO A 63 2.54 -6.45 24.01
N PRO A 64 1.62 -7.36 23.61
CA PRO A 64 1.84 -8.46 22.66
C PRO A 64 1.96 -7.98 21.20
N LEU A 65 2.94 -8.55 20.49
CA LEU A 65 3.22 -8.18 19.10
C LEU A 65 2.12 -8.76 18.19
N HIS A 66 1.23 -7.92 17.69
CA HIS A 66 0.25 -8.32 16.71
C HIS A 66 0.64 -7.83 15.31
N PRO A 67 0.68 -8.73 14.30
CA PRO A 67 0.91 -8.33 12.92
C PRO A 67 -0.36 -7.75 12.31
N LEU A 68 -0.17 -6.71 11.51
CA LEU A 68 -1.08 -6.33 10.44
C LEU A 68 -0.71 -7.14 9.20
N THR A 69 -1.65 -7.89 8.63
CA THR A 69 -1.43 -8.74 7.45
C THR A 69 -2.23 -8.22 6.27
N LEU A 70 -1.61 -8.20 5.08
CA LEU A 70 -2.27 -7.84 3.85
C LEU A 70 -3.44 -8.78 3.58
N LYS A 71 -4.65 -8.25 3.38
CA LYS A 71 -5.84 -9.02 3.02
C LYS A 71 -6.46 -8.43 1.78
N ASP A 72 -6.92 -9.34 0.92
CA ASP A 72 -7.75 -8.99 -0.21
C ASP A 72 -9.22 -8.97 0.25
N LYS A 73 -9.93 -7.91 -0.11
CA LYS A 73 -11.34 -7.67 0.22
C LYS A 73 -12.26 -7.96 -0.98
N ILE A 74 -11.87 -8.82 -1.93
CA ILE A 74 -12.65 -9.17 -3.14
C ILE A 74 -14.15 -9.35 -2.83
N TYR A 75 -14.49 -10.01 -1.71
CA TYR A 75 -15.87 -10.35 -1.34
C TYR A 75 -16.43 -9.51 -0.19
N ILE A 76 -15.69 -8.52 0.31
CA ILE A 76 -16.13 -7.68 1.42
C ILE A 76 -16.44 -6.30 0.84
N SER A 77 -17.72 -6.04 0.66
CA SER A 77 -18.20 -4.66 0.55
C SER A 77 -18.19 -4.02 1.93
N ASN A 78 -17.84 -2.74 1.98
CA ASN A 78 -18.15 -1.86 3.10
C ASN A 78 -17.30 -2.03 4.38
N TRP A 79 -16.00 -1.75 4.26
CA TRP A 79 -15.07 -1.65 5.39
C TRP A 79 -14.57 -0.21 5.57
N PHE A 80 -13.94 0.11 6.70
CA PHE A 80 -13.35 1.42 6.95
C PHE A 80 -11.95 1.28 7.53
N CYS A 81 -11.10 2.27 7.24
CA CYS A 81 -9.78 2.33 7.85
C CYS A 81 -9.87 2.88 9.28
N ASN A 82 -9.31 2.18 10.26
CA ASN A 82 -9.28 2.63 11.65
C ASN A 82 -8.37 3.84 11.90
N ILE A 83 -7.51 4.22 10.95
CA ILE A 83 -6.61 5.39 11.07
C ILE A 83 -7.26 6.65 10.51
N CYS A 84 -7.71 6.62 9.24
CA CYS A 84 -8.27 7.80 8.59
C CYS A 84 -9.80 7.88 8.60
N GLY A 85 -10.50 6.83 9.00
CA GLY A 85 -11.96 6.77 9.02
C GLY A 85 -12.63 6.66 7.65
N VAL A 86 -11.86 6.66 6.55
CA VAL A 86 -12.40 6.54 5.19
C VAL A 86 -13.09 5.19 5.03
N ARG A 87 -14.32 5.23 4.52
CA ARG A 87 -15.11 4.06 4.16
C ARG A 87 -14.84 3.67 2.70
N TYR A 88 -14.59 2.39 2.49
CA TYR A 88 -14.37 1.78 1.19
C TYR A 88 -15.60 0.94 0.83
N ILE A 89 -16.31 1.36 -0.21
CA ILE A 89 -17.57 0.76 -0.67
C ILE A 89 -17.37 -0.38 -1.67
N ALA A 90 -16.21 -0.44 -2.32
CA ALA A 90 -15.81 -1.49 -3.24
C ALA A 90 -14.67 -2.33 -2.63
N GLY A 91 -14.42 -3.50 -3.23
CA GLY A 91 -13.29 -4.35 -2.88
C GLY A 91 -11.94 -3.61 -2.99
N GLY A 92 -10.88 -4.25 -2.51
CA GLY A 92 -9.55 -3.66 -2.52
C GLY A 92 -8.61 -4.41 -1.59
N ILE A 93 -7.50 -3.76 -1.21
CA ILE A 93 -6.52 -4.35 -0.31
C ILE A 93 -6.46 -3.54 0.98
N ASP A 94 -6.41 -4.22 2.11
CA ASP A 94 -6.13 -3.61 3.42
C ASP A 94 -5.07 -4.41 4.18
N TYR A 95 -4.68 -3.85 5.31
CA TYR A 95 -3.92 -4.55 6.34
C TYR A 95 -4.83 -4.79 7.53
N ARG A 96 -5.05 -6.06 7.87
CA ARG A 96 -5.90 -6.46 9.00
C ARG A 96 -5.10 -7.13 10.10
N CYS A 97 -5.33 -6.67 11.32
CA CYS A 97 -4.97 -7.36 12.54
C CYS A 97 -6.23 -8.03 13.09
N LEU A 98 -6.30 -9.36 13.00
CA LEU A 98 -7.45 -10.11 13.50
C LEU A 98 -7.65 -9.99 15.03
N PRO A 99 -6.60 -10.15 15.87
CA PRO A 99 -6.76 -10.04 17.32
C PRO A 99 -7.27 -8.66 17.79
N CYS A 100 -6.81 -7.59 17.15
CA CYS A 100 -7.20 -6.22 17.51
C CYS A 100 -8.48 -5.75 16.80
N ASN A 101 -9.01 -6.53 15.85
CA ASN A 101 -10.03 -6.10 14.90
C ASN A 101 -9.70 -4.72 14.29
N PHE A 102 -8.47 -4.58 13.79
CA PHE A 102 -7.90 -3.30 13.34
C PHE A 102 -7.50 -3.40 11.87
N ASP A 103 -8.19 -2.64 11.02
CA ASP A 103 -8.07 -2.58 9.57
C ASP A 103 -7.43 -1.23 9.15
N VAL A 104 -6.40 -1.29 8.31
CA VAL A 104 -5.64 -0.12 7.84
C VAL A 104 -5.59 -0.13 6.32
N CYS A 105 -6.01 0.97 5.68
CA CYS A 105 -5.89 1.08 4.24
C CYS A 105 -4.44 1.20 3.78
N VAL A 106 -4.17 0.81 2.53
CA VAL A 106 -2.82 0.84 1.94
C VAL A 106 -2.14 2.19 2.16
N LYS A 107 -2.85 3.30 1.93
CA LYS A 107 -2.29 4.66 2.10
C LYS A 107 -1.78 4.92 3.52
N CYS A 108 -2.59 4.61 4.53
CA CYS A 108 -2.19 4.78 5.93
C CYS A 108 -1.07 3.81 6.33
N ALA A 109 -1.09 2.58 5.81
CA ALA A 109 -0.02 1.61 6.03
C ALA A 109 1.31 2.07 5.43
N SER A 110 1.30 2.59 4.20
CA SER A 110 2.48 3.14 3.53
C SER A 110 3.09 4.32 4.29
N VAL A 111 2.26 5.24 4.80
CA VAL A 111 2.73 6.34 5.64
C VAL A 111 3.38 5.83 6.93
N ALA A 112 2.74 4.87 7.61
CA ALA A 112 3.30 4.27 8.83
C ALA A 112 4.63 3.54 8.57
N ALA A 113 4.76 2.84 7.44
CA ALA A 113 5.99 2.18 7.04
C ALA A 113 7.12 3.20 6.75
N ALA A 114 6.81 4.29 6.03
CA ALA A 114 7.76 5.36 5.75
C ALA A 114 8.24 6.05 7.03
N GLN A 115 7.33 6.36 7.96
CA GLN A 115 7.67 6.95 9.27
C GLN A 115 8.66 6.06 10.03
N LYS A 116 8.40 4.74 10.08
CA LYS A 116 9.29 3.77 10.75
C LYS A 116 10.67 3.70 10.10
N ALA A 117 10.74 3.73 8.77
CA ALA A 117 12.01 3.72 8.05
C ALA A 117 12.84 4.97 8.34
N ILE A 118 12.21 6.15 8.39
CA ILE A 118 12.86 7.41 8.75
C ILE A 118 13.41 7.34 10.19
N VAL A 119 12.61 6.91 11.16
CA VAL A 119 13.04 6.80 12.56
C VAL A 119 14.23 5.84 12.70
N ALA A 120 14.16 4.66 12.07
CA ALA A 120 15.25 3.68 12.11
C ALA A 120 16.54 4.22 11.48
N ALA A 121 16.44 5.01 10.40
CA ALA A 121 17.60 5.64 9.77
C ALA A 121 18.25 6.68 10.70
N LEU A 122 17.44 7.52 11.36
CA LEU A 122 17.91 8.52 12.33
C LEU A 122 18.57 7.88 13.55
N GLU A 123 18.00 6.81 14.10
CA GLU A 123 18.59 6.05 15.20
C GLU A 123 19.94 5.44 14.83
N LYS A 124 20.04 4.86 13.63
CA LYS A 124 21.30 4.33 13.10
C LYS A 124 22.35 5.42 12.95
N GLU A 125 21.96 6.58 12.41
CA GLU A 125 22.85 7.74 12.27
C GLU A 125 23.35 8.24 13.63
N ALA A 126 22.44 8.40 14.61
CA ALA A 126 22.79 8.81 15.97
C ALA A 126 23.80 7.84 16.62
N LEU A 127 23.58 6.53 16.46
CA LEU A 127 24.49 5.51 16.96
C LEU A 127 25.86 5.56 16.28
N THR A 128 25.92 5.81 14.97
CA THR A 128 27.21 5.99 14.27
C THR A 128 27.98 7.21 14.79
N LYS A 129 27.30 8.34 15.00
CA LYS A 129 27.94 9.58 15.52
C LYS A 129 28.48 9.42 16.94
N LEU A 130 27.82 8.63 17.79
CA LEU A 130 28.33 8.32 19.14
C LEU A 130 29.62 7.51 19.11
N LYS A 131 29.76 6.56 18.18
CA LYS A 131 30.96 5.72 18.04
C LYS A 131 32.20 6.52 17.59
N HIS A 132 32.01 7.59 16.81
CA HIS A 132 33.12 8.44 16.34
C HIS A 132 33.62 9.47 17.37
N LYS A 133 32.90 9.69 18.49
CA LYS A 133 33.31 10.61 19.57
C LYS A 133 34.12 9.95 20.69
N GLY A 134 34.31 8.63 20.67
CA GLY A 134 35.01 7.87 21.71
C GLY A 134 36.52 7.67 21.48
N HIS A 135 37.10 8.27 20.45
CA HIS A 135 38.53 8.22 20.16
C HIS A 135 39.12 9.64 20.15
N SER A 136 39.48 10.14 21.33
CA SER A 136 40.31 11.32 21.54
C SER A 136 41.15 11.13 22.78
#